data_AF-A0A0F3IUJ0-F1
#
_entry.id   AF-A0A0F3IUJ0-F1
#
_cell.length_a   1.000
_cell.length_b   1.000
_cell.length_c   1.000
_cell.angle_alpha   90.00
_cell.angle_beta   90.00
_cell.angle_gamma   90.00
#
_symmetry.space_group_name_H-M   'P 1'
#
loop_
_entity.id
_entity.type
_entity.pdbx_description
1 polymer ?
#
loop_
_entity_poly.entity_id
_entity_poly.type
_entity_poly.pdbx_seq_one_letter_code
_entity_poly.pdbx_strand_id
1 'polypeptide(L)'
;MTASPIVSGLIDLFTAAQMAQVDAKAVEAGLSVEHLMARAGQAVAAAIMARWSPRPTLLLCGPGNNGGDGWVAASALAEAGWPVRIVSI
;
A
#
# COMPACT_ATOMS: atom_id res chain seq x y z
N MET A 1 -24.28 -3.95 -16.52
CA MET A 1 -24.47 -3.41 -15.15
C MET A 1 -23.48 -2.27 -14.99
N THR A 2 -24.03 -1.07 -14.85
CA THR A 2 -23.40 0.22 -15.17
C THR A 2 -22.31 0.60 -14.20
N ALA A 3 -21.12 0.94 -14.72
CA ALA A 3 -20.10 1.65 -13.97
C ALA A 3 -20.71 2.96 -13.41
N SER A 4 -20.54 3.18 -12.12
CA SER A 4 -21.04 4.36 -11.40
C SER A 4 -20.39 5.63 -11.98
N PRO A 5 -21.12 6.74 -12.14
CA PRO A 5 -20.56 7.99 -12.62
C PRO A 5 -19.56 8.52 -11.57
N ILE A 6 -18.38 8.93 -12.02
CA ILE A 6 -17.37 9.58 -11.19
C ILE A 6 -17.97 10.90 -10.68
N VAL A 7 -18.46 10.91 -9.44
CA VAL A 7 -18.87 12.13 -8.75
C VAL A 7 -17.61 12.71 -8.13
N SER A 8 -17.09 13.77 -8.74
CA SER A 8 -16.04 14.60 -8.16
C SER A 8 -16.48 15.09 -6.77
N GLY A 9 -15.81 14.63 -5.71
CA GLY A 9 -16.01 15.11 -4.34
C GLY A 9 -16.36 14.04 -3.29
N LEU A 10 -16.61 12.80 -3.68
CA LEU A 10 -16.77 11.67 -2.75
C LEU A 10 -15.65 10.66 -3.00
N ILE A 11 -15.00 10.19 -1.93
CA ILE A 11 -14.04 9.09 -2.03
C ILE A 11 -14.82 7.85 -2.45
N ASP A 12 -14.53 7.33 -3.64
CA ASP A 12 -15.11 6.07 -4.10
C ASP A 12 -14.63 4.93 -3.19
N LEU A 13 -15.58 4.26 -2.53
CA LEU A 13 -15.31 3.07 -1.73
C LEU A 13 -15.39 1.83 -2.60
N PHE A 14 -14.23 1.27 -2.95
CA PHE A 14 -14.13 0.07 -3.76
C PHE A 14 -14.20 -1.20 -2.90
N THR A 15 -14.87 -2.22 -3.42
CA THR A 15 -14.69 -3.60 -2.96
C THR A 15 -13.30 -4.11 -3.32
N ALA A 16 -12.82 -5.15 -2.63
CA ALA A 16 -11.53 -5.77 -2.96
C ALA A 16 -11.44 -6.24 -4.43
N ALA A 17 -12.53 -6.80 -4.97
CA ALA A 17 -12.59 -7.22 -6.37
C ALA A 17 -12.49 -6.04 -7.34
N GLN A 18 -13.12 -4.90 -7.03
CA GLN A 18 -13.01 -3.71 -7.86
C GLN A 18 -11.61 -3.10 -7.76
N MET A 19 -10.99 -3.09 -6.58
CA MET A 19 -9.62 -2.58 -6.42
C MET A 19 -8.62 -3.43 -7.21
N ALA A 20 -8.76 -4.77 -7.17
CA ALA A 20 -7.94 -5.66 -8.00
C ALA A 20 -8.09 -5.38 -9.51
N GLN A 21 -9.30 -5.02 -9.97
CA GLN A 21 -9.52 -4.62 -11.36
C GLN A 21 -8.88 -3.26 -11.70
N VAL A 22 -8.85 -2.32 -10.75
CA VAL A 22 -8.15 -1.04 -10.91
C VAL A 22 -6.65 -1.26 -11.05
N ASP A 23 -6.06 -2.11 -10.20
CA ASP A 23 -4.63 -2.45 -10.28
C ASP A 23 -4.30 -3.15 -11.60
N ALA A 24 -5.13 -4.10 -12.03
CA ALA A 24 -4.95 -4.79 -13.31
C ALA A 24 -4.95 -3.81 -14.50
N LYS A 25 -5.88 -2.84 -14.52
CA LYS A 25 -5.92 -1.80 -15.55
C LYS A 25 -4.72 -0.87 -15.52
N ALA A 26 -4.20 -0.55 -14.34
CA ALA A 26 -2.99 0.24 -14.19
C ALA A 26 -1.78 -0.50 -14.78
N VAL A 27 -1.71 -1.81 -14.59
CA VAL A 27 -0.67 -2.66 -15.20
C VAL A 27 -0.82 -2.75 -16.71
N GLU A 28 -2.05 -2.95 -17.21
CA GLU A 28 -2.35 -2.92 -18.65
C GLU A 28 -1.96 -1.57 -19.30
N ALA A 29 -2.08 -0.48 -18.54
CA ALA A 29 -1.66 0.86 -18.96
C ALA A 29 -0.12 1.09 -18.90
N GLY A 30 0.66 0.07 -18.52
CA GLY A 30 2.13 0.09 -18.56
C GLY A 30 2.82 0.36 -17.22
N LEU A 31 2.08 0.45 -16.11
CA LEU A 31 2.71 0.49 -14.79
C LEU A 31 3.14 -0.92 -14.37
N SER A 32 4.25 -1.03 -13.64
CA SER A 32 4.65 -2.32 -13.08
C SER A 32 3.98 -2.54 -11.73
N VAL A 33 3.77 -3.80 -11.34
CA VAL A 33 3.21 -4.15 -10.02
C VAL A 33 4.13 -3.63 -8.91
N GLU A 34 5.45 -3.69 -9.12
CA GLU A 34 6.46 -3.16 -8.20
C GLU A 34 6.32 -1.64 -8.03
N HIS A 35 5.99 -0.91 -9.10
CA HIS A 35 5.74 0.53 -9.02
C HIS A 35 4.49 0.83 -8.17
N LEU A 36 3.40 0.08 -8.38
CA LEU A 36 2.18 0.24 -7.58
C LEU A 36 2.43 -0.07 -6.10
N MET A 37 3.14 -1.17 -5.84
CA MET A 37 3.52 -1.63 -4.50
C MET A 37 4.45 -0.63 -3.79
N ALA A 38 5.44 -0.09 -4.51
CA ALA A 38 6.33 0.95 -3.99
C ALA A 38 5.53 2.18 -3.54
N ARG A 39 4.56 2.61 -4.35
CA ARG A 39 3.70 3.75 -4.01
C ARG A 39 2.82 3.47 -2.80
N ALA A 40 2.20 2.29 -2.72
CA ALA A 40 1.35 1.89 -1.61
C ALA A 40 2.14 1.79 -0.29
N GLY A 41 3.27 1.09 -0.27
CA GLY A 41 4.11 0.95 0.92
C GLY A 41 4.67 2.28 1.42
N GLN A 42 5.10 3.17 0.51
CA GLN A 42 5.55 4.52 0.89
C GLN A 42 4.41 5.35 1.51
N ALA A 43 3.19 5.23 0.98
CA ALA A 43 2.03 5.90 1.57
C ALA A 43 1.71 5.37 2.97
N VAL A 44 1.84 4.06 3.20
CA VAL A 44 1.69 3.45 4.54
C VAL A 44 2.74 3.98 5.51
N ALA A 45 4.02 3.99 5.13
CA ALA A 45 5.09 4.53 5.97
C ALA A 45 4.87 6.02 6.30
N ALA A 46 4.49 6.82 5.31
CA ALA A 46 4.18 8.24 5.50
C ALA A 46 3.01 8.44 6.48
N ALA A 47 1.94 7.67 6.35
CA ALA A 47 0.80 7.72 7.26
C ALA A 47 1.19 7.35 8.71
N ILE A 48 2.08 6.37 8.88
CA ILE A 48 2.62 5.98 10.19
C ILE A 48 3.44 7.13 10.79
N MET A 49 4.40 7.66 10.05
CA MET A 49 5.27 8.74 10.51
C MET A 49 4.51 10.04 10.83
N ALA A 50 3.41 10.31 10.13
CA ALA A 50 2.57 11.47 10.40
C ALA A 50 1.77 11.34 11.72
N ARG A 51 1.47 10.11 12.15
CA ARG A 51 0.58 9.86 13.30
C ARG A 51 1.31 9.52 14.59
N TRP A 52 2.53 9.01 14.48
CA TRP A 52 3.29 8.50 15.62
C TRP A 52 4.76 8.94 15.58
N SER A 53 5.34 9.14 16.76
CA SER A 53 6.80 9.23 16.92
C SER A 53 7.47 7.85 16.78
N PRO A 54 8.77 7.78 16.40
CA PRO A 54 9.51 6.54 16.27
C PRO A 54 9.37 5.63 17.49
N ARG A 55 8.99 4.37 17.25
CA ARG A 55 8.74 3.35 18.29
C ARG A 55 8.85 1.95 17.72
N PRO A 56 9.06 0.91 18.56
CA PRO A 56 9.08 -0.48 18.12
C PRO A 56 7.87 -0.81 17.26
N THR A 57 8.11 -1.21 16.01
CA THR A 57 7.08 -1.45 15.01
C THR A 57 7.27 -2.83 14.39
N LEU A 58 6.22 -3.64 14.45
CA LEU A 58 6.19 -4.97 13.87
C LEU A 58 5.34 -4.94 12.59
N LEU A 59 5.93 -5.35 11.46
CA LEU A 59 5.21 -5.56 10.21
C LEU A 59 4.98 -7.06 10.01
N LEU A 60 3.72 -7.43 9.80
CA LEU A 60 3.27 -8.80 9.52
C LEU A 60 2.96 -8.92 8.04
N CYS A 61 3.90 -9.41 7.25
CA CYS A 61 3.80 -9.48 5.80
C CYS A 61 3.34 -10.87 5.35
N GLY A 62 2.22 -10.96 4.63
CA GLY A 62 1.81 -12.21 3.98
C GLY A 62 2.54 -12.46 2.64
N PRO A 63 2.24 -13.55 1.93
CA PRO A 63 2.92 -13.91 0.69
C PRO A 63 2.41 -13.14 -0.56
N GLY A 64 1.37 -12.32 -0.42
CA GLY A 64 0.76 -11.58 -1.53
C GLY A 64 1.25 -10.13 -1.67
N ASN A 65 0.64 -9.37 -2.59
CA ASN A 65 1.02 -7.98 -2.90
C ASN A 65 1.05 -7.08 -1.65
N ASN A 66 0.06 -7.20 -0.75
CA ASN A 66 0.03 -6.44 0.51
C ASN A 66 1.23 -6.74 1.42
N GLY A 67 1.78 -7.96 1.35
CA GLY A 67 3.02 -8.29 2.03
C GLY A 67 4.20 -7.53 1.45
N GLY A 68 4.25 -7.42 0.12
CA GLY A 68 5.21 -6.57 -0.59
C GLY A 68 5.10 -5.10 -0.21
N ASP A 69 3.88 -4.55 -0.11
CA ASP A 69 3.65 -3.19 0.41
C ASP A 69 4.23 -3.03 1.82
N GLY A 70 4.02 -4.04 2.67
CA GLY A 70 4.57 -4.11 4.02
C GLY A 70 6.10 -4.09 4.02
N TRP A 71 6.76 -4.82 3.11
CA TRP A 71 8.22 -4.78 2.97
C TRP A 71 8.73 -3.40 2.55
N VAL A 72 8.06 -2.74 1.61
CA VAL A 72 8.39 -1.36 1.22
C VAL A 72 8.21 -0.41 2.39
N ALA A 73 7.10 -0.51 3.12
CA ALA A 73 6.84 0.32 4.29
C ALA A 73 7.88 0.09 5.40
N ALA A 74 8.30 -1.16 5.61
CA ALA A 74 9.35 -1.51 6.56
C ALA A 74 10.68 -0.83 6.20
N SER A 75 11.07 -0.87 4.92
CA SER A 75 12.30 -0.22 4.45
C SER A 75 12.26 1.28 4.71
N ALA A 76 11.17 1.95 4.31
CA ALA A 76 11.02 3.39 4.50
C ALA A 76 11.04 3.80 5.97
N LEU A 77 10.39 3.02 6.85
CA LEU A 77 10.42 3.27 8.29
C LEU A 77 11.83 3.05 8.88
N ALA A 78 12.52 1.99 8.47
CA ALA A 78 13.89 1.72 8.91
C ALA A 78 14.86 2.82 8.47
N GLU A 79 14.75 3.31 7.23
CA GLU A 79 15.51 4.45 6.72
C GLU A 79 15.23 5.75 7.50
N ALA A 80 14.00 5.92 7.99
CA ALA A 80 13.61 7.02 8.86
C ALA A 80 14.00 6.81 10.35
N GLY A 81 14.78 5.78 10.67
CA GLY A 81 15.29 5.53 12.02
C GLY A 81 14.31 4.83 12.97
N TRP A 82 13.26 4.21 12.44
CA TRP A 82 12.32 3.44 13.26
C TRP A 82 12.91 2.06 13.61
N PRO A 83 12.73 1.59 14.86
CA PRO A 83 13.09 0.22 15.24
C PRO A 83 12.04 -0.76 14.70
N VAL A 84 12.31 -1.29 13.50
CA VAL A 84 11.40 -2.17 12.75
C VAL A 84 11.77 -3.63 12.94
N ARG A 85 10.76 -4.50 13.07
CA ARG A 85 10.88 -5.95 12.86
C ARG A 85 9.84 -6.42 11.86
N ILE A 86 10.20 -7.44 11.09
CA ILE A 86 9.30 -8.07 10.12
C ILE A 86 9.10 -9.54 10.51
N VAL A 87 7.86 -10.00 10.39
CA VAL A 87 7.52 -11.42 10.32
C VAL A 87 6.84 -11.63 8.98
N SER A 88 7.37 -12.55 8.18
CA SER A 88 6.83 -12.89 6.86
C SER A 88 6.46 -14.37 6.83
N ILE A 89 5.34 -14.70 6.17
CA ILE A 89 4.85 -16.07 5.97
C ILE A 89 4.55 -16.36 4.50
#